data_AF-A0A5B9DBF6-F1
#
_entry.id   AF-A0A5B9DBF6-F1
#
_cell.length_a   1.000
_cell.length_b   1.000
_cell.length_c   1.000
_cell.angle_alpha   90.00
_cell.angle_beta   90.00
_cell.angle_gamma   90.00
#
_symmetry.space_group_name_H-M   'P 1'
#
loop_
_entity.id
_entity.type
_entity.pdbx_description
1 polymer ?
#
loop_
_entity_poly.entity_id
_entity_poly.type
_entity_poly.pdbx_seq_one_letter_code
_entity_poly.pdbx_strand_id
1 'polypeptide(L)'
;MIKMIKNVDVNKIREDIKQFKELEKPDDELVKKILSTLGIYDIIDLEVCLNIHVKRERNATMKMLERYLDDLTSGDSKRWADAKDALTQIYYEVATTDEEAFL
;
A
#
# COMPACT_ATOMS: atom_id res chain seq x y z
N MET A 1 -11.24 16.21 -7.81
CA MET A 1 -9.99 16.94 -8.04
C MET A 1 -8.94 16.30 -7.13
N ILE A 2 -8.14 15.37 -7.66
CA ILE A 2 -7.13 14.65 -6.85
C ILE A 2 -6.03 15.66 -6.52
N LYS A 3 -5.88 16.02 -5.24
CA LYS A 3 -4.76 16.84 -4.77
C LYS A 3 -3.49 16.03 -5.02
N MET A 4 -2.71 16.41 -6.04
CA MET A 4 -1.35 15.90 -6.19
C MET A 4 -0.59 16.13 -4.88
N ILE A 5 0.00 15.06 -4.34
CA ILE A 5 0.88 15.15 -3.16
C ILE A 5 2.18 15.79 -3.65
N LYS A 6 2.23 17.13 -3.62
CA LYS A 6 3.28 17.92 -4.25
C LYS A 6 4.67 17.81 -3.61
N ASN A 7 4.86 16.99 -2.56
CA ASN A 7 6.17 16.70 -1.96
C ASN A 7 6.04 15.45 -1.07
N VAL A 8 6.09 14.25 -1.66
CA VAL A 8 6.26 13.04 -0.85
C VAL A 8 7.71 13.01 -0.37
N ASP A 9 7.93 13.00 0.94
CA ASP A 9 9.26 12.75 1.50
C ASP A 9 9.59 11.27 1.36
N VAL A 10 10.30 10.94 0.27
CA VAL A 10 10.67 9.56 -0.07
C VAL A 10 11.52 8.90 1.01
N ASN A 11 12.40 9.67 1.67
CA ASN A 11 13.22 9.14 2.75
C ASN A 11 12.36 8.78 3.95
N LYS A 12 11.42 9.67 4.31
CA LYS A 12 10.45 9.40 5.37
C LYS A 12 9.62 8.16 5.11
N ILE A 13 9.10 7.99 3.88
CA ILE A 13 8.33 6.79 3.54
C ILE A 13 9.20 5.53 3.65
N ARG A 14 10.45 5.56 3.16
CA ARG A 14 11.35 4.41 3.26
C ARG A 14 11.65 4.05 4.71
N GLU A 15 11.77 5.03 5.60
CA GLU A 15 11.89 4.79 7.05
C GLU A 15 10.62 4.15 7.63
N ASP A 16 9.44 4.68 7.31
CA ASP A 16 8.16 4.16 7.79
C ASP A 16 7.93 2.70 7.30
N ILE A 17 8.27 2.39 6.04
CA ILE A 17 8.22 1.03 5.48
C ILE A 17 9.21 0.10 6.20
N LYS A 18 10.42 0.59 6.51
CA LYS A 18 11.41 -0.19 7.25
C LYS A 18 10.89 -0.52 8.65
N GLN A 19 10.36 0.49 9.36
CA GLN A 19 9.74 0.31 10.67
C GLN A 19 8.61 -0.72 10.61
N PHE A 20 7.73 -0.63 9.60
CA PHE A 20 6.62 -1.57 9.41
C PHE A 20 7.08 -3.03 9.32
N LYS A 21 8.16 -3.30 8.58
CA LYS A 21 8.71 -4.66 8.39
C LYS A 21 9.33 -5.26 9.64
N GLU A 22 9.78 -4.41 10.56
CA GLU A 22 10.36 -4.81 11.84
C GLU A 22 9.27 -5.19 12.86
N LEU A 23 8.03 -4.72 12.69
CA LEU A 23 6.93 -5.00 13.60
C LEU A 23 6.55 -6.48 13.66
N GLU A 24 6.33 -7.00 14.87
CA GLU A 24 5.74 -8.34 15.06
C GLU A 24 4.23 -8.33 14.86
N LYS A 25 3.55 -7.28 15.32
CA LYS A 25 2.09 -7.10 15.20
C LYS A 25 1.76 -5.98 14.20
N PRO A 26 0.57 -5.99 13.59
CA PRO A 26 0.14 -4.86 12.77
C PRO A 26 0.06 -3.57 13.60
N ASP A 27 0.24 -2.44 12.91
CA ASP A 27 0.13 -1.09 13.46
C ASP A 27 -0.71 -0.27 12.48
N ASP A 28 -2.00 -0.19 12.76
CA ASP A 28 -3.00 0.45 11.90
C ASP A 28 -2.65 1.91 11.61
N GLU A 29 -2.08 2.63 12.58
CA GLU A 29 -1.69 4.03 12.42
C GLU A 29 -0.50 4.17 11.47
N LEU A 30 0.49 3.29 11.58
CA LEU A 30 1.62 3.25 10.65
C LEU A 30 1.17 2.89 9.24
N VAL A 31 0.27 1.92 9.09
CA VAL A 31 -0.29 1.55 7.77
C VAL A 31 -1.05 2.72 7.16
N LYS A 32 -1.99 3.33 7.90
CA LYS A 32 -2.74 4.51 7.43
C LYS A 32 -1.82 5.65 7.04
N LYS A 33 -0.76 5.89 7.83
CA LYS A 33 0.24 6.91 7.52
C LYS A 33 0.96 6.63 6.21
N ILE A 34 1.43 5.41 5.98
CA ILE A 34 2.09 5.02 4.73
C ILE A 34 1.14 5.22 3.54
N LEU A 35 -0.06 4.65 3.60
CA LEU A 35 -1.03 4.71 2.50
C LEU A 35 -1.52 6.14 2.24
N SER A 36 -1.73 6.95 3.28
CA SER A 36 -2.12 8.36 3.15
C SER A 36 -1.02 9.21 2.53
N THR A 37 0.24 8.95 2.91
CA THR A 37 1.39 9.68 2.35
C THR A 37 1.58 9.36 0.86
N LEU A 38 1.25 8.12 0.44
CA LEU A 38 1.25 7.70 -0.96
C LEU A 38 -0.04 8.10 -1.72
N GLY A 39 -1.09 8.54 -1.01
CA GLY A 39 -2.37 8.92 -1.60
C GLY A 39 -3.24 7.75 -2.05
N ILE A 40 -2.99 6.54 -1.54
CA ILE A 40 -3.65 5.29 -1.93
C ILE A 40 -4.43 4.64 -0.77
N TYR A 41 -4.78 5.42 0.25
CA TYR A 41 -5.54 4.96 1.43
C TYR A 41 -6.97 4.51 1.09
N ASP A 42 -7.43 4.77 -0.13
CA ASP A 42 -8.73 4.31 -0.63
C ASP A 42 -8.71 2.87 -1.15
N ILE A 43 -7.55 2.22 -1.25
CA ILE A 43 -7.44 0.79 -1.58
C ILE A 43 -7.64 -0.03 -0.29
N ILE A 44 -8.90 -0.30 0.06
CA ILE A 44 -9.30 -0.94 1.33
C ILE A 44 -8.65 -2.32 1.50
N ASP A 45 -8.65 -3.15 0.46
CA ASP A 45 -8.10 -4.52 0.52
C ASP A 45 -6.59 -4.52 0.79
N LEU A 46 -5.86 -3.53 0.27
CA LEU A 46 -4.45 -3.33 0.58
C LEU A 46 -4.26 -2.98 2.07
N GLU A 47 -5.08 -2.09 2.63
CA GLU A 47 -5.05 -1.75 4.07
C GLU A 47 -5.33 -2.99 4.93
N VAL A 48 -6.32 -3.81 4.55
CA VAL A 48 -6.64 -5.08 5.23
C VAL A 48 -5.45 -6.02 5.20
N CYS A 49 -4.87 -6.28 4.02
CA CYS A 49 -3.71 -7.17 3.89
C CYS A 49 -2.49 -6.68 4.70
N LEU A 50 -2.28 -5.36 4.75
CA LEU A 50 -1.20 -4.76 5.55
C LEU A 50 -1.43 -4.85 7.06
N ASN A 51 -2.66 -5.12 7.52
CA ASN A 51 -3.01 -5.25 8.93
C ASN A 51 -3.28 -6.71 9.39
N ILE A 52 -3.08 -7.70 8.52
CA ILE A 52 -3.22 -9.13 8.89
C ILE A 52 -2.23 -9.52 10.00
N HIS A 53 -2.62 -10.33 10.98
CA HIS A 53 -1.71 -10.70 12.08
C HIS A 53 -0.46 -11.50 11.66
N VAL A 54 -0.50 -12.17 10.51
CA VAL A 54 0.59 -12.99 9.97
C VAL A 54 1.69 -12.10 9.36
N LYS A 55 2.81 -11.94 10.08
CA LYS A 55 3.97 -11.10 9.65
C LYS A 55 4.47 -11.41 8.23
N ARG A 56 4.50 -12.69 7.84
CA ARG A 56 4.96 -13.10 6.50
C ARG A 56 4.08 -12.51 5.40
N GLU A 57 2.77 -12.51 5.58
CA GLU A 57 1.80 -11.99 4.61
C GLU A 57 1.87 -10.47 4.54
N ARG A 58 1.83 -9.77 5.69
CA ARG A 58 2.05 -8.31 5.74
C ARG A 58 3.33 -7.88 5.02
N ASN A 59 4.43 -8.60 5.24
CA ASN A 59 5.71 -8.30 4.60
C ASN A 59 5.70 -8.58 3.10
N ALA A 60 4.94 -9.57 2.63
CA ALA A 60 4.77 -9.82 1.20
C ALA A 60 3.95 -8.69 0.55
N THR A 61 2.84 -8.29 1.18
CA THR A 61 2.01 -7.15 0.77
C THR A 61 2.82 -5.85 0.70
N MET A 62 3.63 -5.55 1.74
CA MET A 62 4.50 -4.39 1.75
C MET A 62 5.59 -4.44 0.66
N LYS A 63 6.16 -5.61 0.38
CA LYS A 63 7.11 -5.78 -0.74
C LYS A 63 6.47 -5.51 -2.09
N MET A 64 5.18 -5.83 -2.26
CA MET A 64 4.46 -5.46 -3.47
C MET A 64 4.31 -3.95 -3.59
N LEU A 65 3.90 -3.27 -2.52
CA LEU A 65 3.82 -1.81 -2.48
C LEU A 65 5.15 -1.15 -2.83
N GLU A 66 6.26 -1.66 -2.29
CA GLU A 66 7.62 -1.16 -2.59
C GLU A 66 7.99 -1.24 -4.08
N ARG A 67 7.47 -2.22 -4.83
CA ARG A 67 7.73 -2.32 -6.29
C ARG A 67 7.16 -1.13 -7.06
N TYR A 68 6.12 -0.51 -6.53
CA TYR A 68 5.46 0.66 -7.12
C TYR A 68 5.88 1.98 -6.48
N LEU A 69 6.76 1.95 -5.47
CA LEU A 69 7.10 3.13 -4.67
C LEU A 69 7.73 4.25 -5.51
N ASP A 70 8.60 3.89 -6.45
CA ASP A 70 9.24 4.89 -7.33
C ASP A 70 8.20 5.61 -8.21
N ASP A 71 7.18 4.90 -8.70
CA ASP A 71 6.09 5.50 -9.48
C ASP A 71 5.17 6.35 -8.60
N LEU A 72 4.78 5.83 -7.44
CA LEU A 72 3.93 6.52 -6.46
C LEU A 72 4.58 7.77 -5.85
N THR A 73 5.90 7.89 -5.93
CA THR A 73 6.65 9.05 -5.41
C THR A 73 7.31 9.89 -6.51
N SER A 74 7.13 9.54 -7.79
CA SER A 74 7.77 10.19 -8.93
C SER A 74 7.40 11.65 -9.15
N GLY A 75 6.26 12.11 -8.60
CA GLY A 75 5.66 13.40 -8.89
C GLY A 75 4.97 13.50 -10.26
N ASP A 76 5.07 12.46 -11.10
CA ASP A 76 4.35 12.32 -12.36
C ASP A 76 2.96 11.76 -12.08
N SER A 77 1.92 12.55 -12.37
CA SER A 77 0.53 12.17 -12.12
C SER A 77 0.09 10.93 -12.90
N LYS A 78 0.66 10.71 -14.09
CA LYS A 78 0.32 9.54 -14.90
C LYS A 78 0.93 8.28 -14.30
N ARG A 79 2.24 8.30 -14.00
CA ARG A 79 2.91 7.16 -13.35
C ARG A 79 2.28 6.80 -12.01
N TRP A 80 1.91 7.82 -11.23
CA TRP A 80 1.20 7.62 -9.98
C TRP A 80 -0.17 6.94 -10.18
N ALA A 81 -0.96 7.40 -11.14
CA ALA A 81 -2.26 6.81 -11.45
C ALA A 81 -2.13 5.37 -11.94
N ASP A 82 -1.21 5.11 -12.88
CA ASP A 82 -0.95 3.77 -13.42
C ASP A 82 -0.54 2.78 -12.29
N ALA A 83 0.31 3.23 -11.35
CA ALA A 83 0.72 2.44 -10.20
C ALA A 83 -0.41 2.17 -9.21
N LYS A 84 -1.23 3.19 -8.91
CA LYS A 84 -2.42 3.04 -8.06
C LYS A 84 -3.43 2.08 -8.67
N ASP A 85 -3.69 2.18 -9.97
CA ASP A 85 -4.64 1.32 -10.68
C ASP A 85 -4.15 -0.13 -10.68
N ALA A 86 -2.86 -0.37 -10.91
CA ALA A 86 -2.26 -1.70 -10.81
C ALA A 86 -2.41 -2.30 -9.41
N LEU A 87 -2.10 -1.54 -8.36
CA LEU A 87 -2.32 -1.99 -6.97
C LEU A 87 -3.78 -2.28 -6.70
N THR A 88 -4.70 -1.43 -7.17
CA THR A 88 -6.13 -1.61 -6.99
C THR A 88 -6.61 -2.90 -7.65
N GLN A 89 -6.19 -3.18 -8.89
CA GLN A 89 -6.53 -4.42 -9.60
C GLN A 89 -6.05 -5.67 -8.84
N ILE A 90 -4.79 -5.67 -8.39
CA ILE A 90 -4.21 -6.79 -7.65
C ILE A 90 -5.03 -7.11 -6.41
N TYR A 91 -5.36 -6.10 -5.60
CA TYR A 91 -6.03 -6.34 -4.33
C TYR A 91 -7.56 -6.48 -4.47
N TYR A 92 -8.15 -5.98 -5.55
CA TYR A 92 -9.52 -6.30 -5.94
C TYR A 92 -9.65 -7.78 -6.37
N GLU A 93 -8.72 -8.29 -7.18
CA GLU A 93 -8.70 -9.70 -7.60
C GLU A 93 -8.60 -10.64 -6.39
N VAL A 94 -7.76 -10.31 -5.41
CA VAL A 94 -7.63 -11.09 -4.17
C VAL A 94 -8.96 -11.20 -3.42
N ALA A 95 -9.72 -10.09 -3.28
CA ALA A 95 -11.03 -10.11 -2.62
C ALA A 95 -12.06 -10.98 -3.38
N THR A 96 -12.08 -10.91 -4.71
CA THR A 96 -12.99 -11.72 -5.53
C THR A 96 -12.64 -13.21 -5.54
N THR A 97 -11.36 -13.56 -5.35
CA THR A 97 -10.93 -14.97 -5.35
C THR A 97 -11.20 -15.65 -3.99
N ASP A 98 -11.18 -14.89 -2.87
CA ASP A 98 -11.52 -15.41 -1.54
C ASP A 98 -13.04 -15.54 -1.32
N GLU A 99 -13.87 -14.71 -1.99
CA GLU A 99 -15.33 -14.87 -1.95
C GLU A 99 -15.82 -16.14 -2.68
N GLU A 100 -15.15 -16.57 -3.75
CA GLU A 100 -15.50 -17.84 -4.43
C GLU A 100 -15.08 -19.09 -3.65
N ALA A 101 -14.19 -19.00 -2.66
CA ALA A 101 -13.82 -20.13 -1.80
C ALA A 101 -14.89 -20.46 -0.73
N PHE A 102 -15.90 -19.61 -0.58
CA PHE A 102 -16.96 -19.74 0.43
C PHE A 102 -18.35 -20.10 -0.12
N LEU A 103 -18.51 -20.31 -1.43
CA LEU A 103 -19.74 -20.80 -2.07
C LEU A 103 -19.61 -22.26 -2.54
#